data_AF-A0AAN6F981-F1
#
_entry.id   AF-A0AAN6F981-F1
#
_cell.length_a   1.000
_cell.length_b   1.000
_cell.length_c   1.000
_cell.angle_alpha   90.00
_cell.angle_beta   90.00
_cell.angle_gamma   90.00
#
_symmetry.space_group_name_H-M   'P 1'
#
loop_
_entity.id
_entity.type
_entity.pdbx_description
1 polymer ?
#
loop_
_entity_poly.entity_id
_entity_poly.type
_entity_poly.pdbx_seq_one_letter_code
_entity_poly.pdbx_strand_id
1 'polypeptide(L)'
;MDCKFRIYGDDRHPTLGSELPRSFSWHDLRAFRYRARHTSACPTKGLCRMDKGRLQAVAEFHGAMYINNDNLTRVAATKNAERDITSIHLAFPAVQDQSILLAMAAWLSVLRNVKDEVERLDADIAQLALTDGAAILTSSIRSRSRSPQRYGGACLNPACDPTRAWTKNFVRQLRGLVPHAVYTTVIGSVLDVWEVMLAGVVVREMSALDIGTSLGVRTRTIGFRPFFLLLQTDLALDRESVSEDEALLELGWM
;
A
#
# COMPACT_ATOMS: atom_id res chain seq x y z
N MET A 1 30.11 -21.42 -41.14
CA MET A 1 30.86 -22.46 -40.41
C MET A 1 30.16 -22.68 -39.09
N ASP A 2 29.69 -23.91 -38.92
CA ASP A 2 28.78 -24.37 -37.89
C ASP A 2 29.36 -24.33 -36.48
N CYS A 3 28.57 -23.87 -35.52
CA CYS A 3 28.57 -24.45 -34.18
C CYS A 3 27.12 -24.70 -33.75
N LYS A 4 26.85 -26.00 -33.59
CA LYS A 4 25.54 -26.62 -33.38
C LYS A 4 25.01 -26.37 -31.97
N PHE A 5 23.72 -26.06 -31.89
CA PHE A 5 22.88 -26.33 -30.73
C PHE A 5 22.84 -27.83 -30.43
N ARG A 6 22.92 -28.21 -29.15
CA ARG A 6 22.36 -29.47 -28.67
C ARG A 6 21.71 -29.26 -27.30
N ILE A 7 20.39 -29.33 -27.35
CA ILE A 7 19.47 -29.45 -26.23
C ILE A 7 19.57 -30.89 -25.71
N TYR A 8 19.75 -31.04 -24.41
CA TYR A 8 19.27 -32.22 -23.68
C TYR A 8 18.29 -31.72 -22.62
N GLY A 9 17.04 -32.12 -22.78
CA GLY A 9 16.05 -32.04 -21.72
C GLY A 9 16.28 -33.19 -20.73
N ASP A 10 16.13 -32.88 -19.46
CA ASP A 10 15.59 -33.84 -18.51
C ASP A 10 14.57 -33.11 -17.63
N ASP A 11 13.38 -33.69 -17.61
CA ASP A 11 12.21 -33.23 -16.91
C ASP A 11 12.41 -33.43 -15.41
N ARG A 12 12.45 -32.32 -14.65
CA ARG A 12 11.97 -32.28 -13.27
C ARG A 12 11.80 -30.82 -12.79
N HIS A 13 10.55 -30.51 -12.47
CA HIS A 13 10.01 -29.28 -11.90
C HIS A 13 10.98 -28.43 -11.05
N PRO A 14 11.05 -27.10 -11.27
CA PRO A 14 11.57 -26.19 -10.25
C PRO A 14 10.46 -25.98 -9.20
N THR A 15 10.69 -26.52 -8.00
CA THR A 15 10.06 -26.03 -6.79
C THR A 15 10.52 -24.59 -6.56
N LEU A 16 9.65 -23.64 -6.89
CA LEU A 16 9.74 -22.25 -6.45
C LEU A 16 9.53 -22.21 -4.93
N GLY A 17 10.60 -22.48 -4.20
CA GLY A 17 10.71 -22.30 -2.76
C GLY A 17 11.69 -21.18 -2.46
N SER A 18 11.37 -19.94 -2.84
CA SER A 18 11.96 -18.77 -2.21
C SER A 18 11.05 -18.35 -1.05
N GLU A 19 11.38 -18.85 0.13
CA GLU A 19 10.82 -18.35 1.37
C GLU A 19 11.15 -16.85 1.48
N LEU A 20 10.12 -16.01 1.37
CA LEU A 20 10.18 -14.64 1.87
C LEU A 20 10.53 -14.69 3.35
N PRO A 21 11.51 -13.91 3.85
CA PRO A 21 11.86 -13.92 5.26
C PRO A 21 10.63 -13.50 6.09
N ARG A 22 10.14 -14.43 6.93
CA ARG A 22 8.93 -14.28 7.77
C ARG A 22 9.06 -13.29 8.93
N SER A 23 10.06 -12.42 8.93
CA SER A 23 10.17 -11.36 9.93
C SER A 23 11.05 -10.23 9.42
N PHE A 24 10.43 -9.11 9.04
CA PHE A 24 11.12 -7.84 8.86
C PHE A 24 11.34 -7.25 10.25
N SER A 25 12.60 -7.15 10.70
CA SER A 25 12.93 -6.72 12.05
C SER A 25 13.10 -5.20 12.15
N TRP A 26 12.96 -4.63 13.35
CA TRP A 26 13.29 -3.23 13.62
C TRP A 26 14.76 -2.88 13.30
N HIS A 27 15.66 -3.86 13.27
CA HIS A 27 17.05 -3.67 12.87
C HIS A 27 17.20 -3.45 11.37
N ASP A 28 16.34 -4.06 10.54
CA ASP A 28 16.32 -3.85 9.09
C ASP A 28 15.88 -2.43 8.72
N LEU A 29 14.93 -1.88 9.49
CA LEU A 29 14.51 -0.48 9.42
C LEU A 29 15.63 0.52 9.77
N ARG A 30 16.48 0.21 10.76
CA ARG A 30 17.64 1.04 11.11
C ARG A 30 18.77 0.92 10.08
N ALA A 31 19.04 -0.29 9.60
CA ALA A 31 20.04 -0.53 8.55
C ALA A 31 19.66 0.19 7.25
N PHE A 32 18.37 0.20 6.88
CA PHE A 32 17.85 0.97 5.74
C PHE A 32 18.03 2.48 5.93
N ARG A 33 17.72 3.00 7.13
CA ARG A 33 17.90 4.42 7.48
C ARG A 33 19.37 4.86 7.54
N TYR A 34 20.29 3.92 7.80
CA TYR A 34 21.73 4.15 7.85
C TYR A 34 22.36 4.07 6.45
N ARG A 35 21.96 3.09 5.64
CA ARG A 35 22.47 2.91 4.27
C ARG A 35 22.00 4.03 3.34
N ALA A 36 20.75 4.50 3.47
CA ALA A 36 20.23 5.67 2.74
C ALA A 36 20.92 7.00 3.11
N ARG A 37 21.61 7.09 4.26
CA ARG A 37 22.40 8.27 4.65
C ARG A 37 23.86 8.23 4.19
N HIS A 38 24.38 7.07 3.82
CA HIS A 38 25.81 6.88 3.59
C HIS A 38 26.19 6.49 2.16
N THR A 39 25.22 6.29 1.26
CA THR A 39 25.48 6.13 -0.19
C THR A 39 25.16 7.36 -1.03
N SER A 40 24.86 8.51 -0.42
CA SER A 40 24.77 9.77 -1.17
C SER A 40 25.63 10.84 -0.50
N ALA A 41 26.78 11.11 -1.12
CA ALA A 41 27.38 12.44 -1.03
C ALA A 41 26.42 13.42 -1.72
N CYS A 42 25.36 13.82 -1.01
CA CYS A 42 24.35 14.74 -1.49
C CYS A 42 24.50 16.05 -0.71
N PRO A 43 24.73 17.20 -1.38
CA PRO A 43 24.91 18.48 -0.70
C PRO A 43 23.60 18.89 -0.02
N THR A 44 23.66 19.04 1.29
CA THR A 44 22.55 19.24 2.24
C THR A 44 21.82 20.59 2.16
N LYS A 45 21.53 21.14 0.96
CA LYS A 45 20.82 22.43 0.83
C LYS A 45 19.69 22.51 -0.19
N GLY A 46 19.28 21.39 -0.80
CA GLY A 46 18.16 21.36 -1.75
C GLY A 46 17.24 20.17 -1.51
N LEU A 47 16.71 19.99 -0.31
CA LEU A 47 15.62 19.03 -0.12
C LEU A 47 14.44 19.52 -0.97
N CYS A 48 14.13 18.80 -2.04
CA CYS A 48 13.10 19.08 -3.02
C CYS A 48 11.77 19.44 -2.35
N ARG A 49 11.55 20.73 -2.13
CA ARG A 49 10.26 21.23 -1.67
C ARG A 49 9.31 21.02 -2.83
N MET A 50 8.38 20.08 -2.69
CA MET A 50 7.31 19.90 -3.67
C MET A 50 6.67 21.26 -3.92
N ASP A 51 6.67 21.71 -5.18
CA ASP A 51 6.10 23.01 -5.50
C ASP A 51 4.64 23.08 -5.03
N LYS A 52 4.22 24.24 -4.53
CA LYS A 52 2.90 24.43 -3.93
C LYS A 52 1.78 24.11 -4.93
N GLY A 53 1.98 24.42 -6.22
CA GLY A 53 1.03 24.08 -7.27
C GLY A 53 0.91 22.57 -7.51
N ARG A 54 2.05 21.87 -7.47
CA ARG A 54 2.07 20.39 -7.60
C ARG A 54 1.40 19.71 -6.41
N LEU A 55 1.68 20.16 -5.19
CA LEU A 55 1.06 19.61 -3.98
C LEU A 55 -0.47 19.78 -4.00
N GLN A 56 -0.96 20.95 -4.41
CA GLN A 56 -2.39 21.23 -4.55
C GLN A 56 -3.08 20.24 -5.51
N ALA A 57 -2.50 20.02 -6.70
CA ALA A 57 -3.05 19.11 -7.70
C ALA A 57 -3.10 17.65 -7.21
N VAL A 58 -2.03 17.19 -6.54
CA VAL A 58 -1.97 15.85 -5.94
C VAL A 58 -3.02 15.70 -4.84
N ALA A 59 -3.19 16.72 -4.01
CA ALA A 59 -4.16 16.72 -2.94
C ALA A 59 -5.61 16.76 -3.44
N GLU A 60 -5.90 17.47 -4.53
CA GLU A 60 -7.24 17.46 -5.12
C GLU A 60 -7.62 16.07 -5.64
N PHE A 61 -6.68 15.36 -6.28
CA PHE A 61 -6.91 13.98 -6.71
C PHE A 61 -7.16 13.06 -5.50
N HIS A 62 -6.27 13.10 -4.51
CA HIS A 62 -6.36 12.25 -3.34
C HIS A 62 -7.59 12.59 -2.47
N GLY A 63 -8.02 13.85 -2.46
CA GLY A 63 -9.23 14.33 -1.77
C GLY A 63 -10.49 13.55 -2.12
N ALA A 64 -10.54 12.90 -3.29
CA ALA A 64 -11.61 11.97 -3.65
C ALA A 64 -11.74 10.74 -2.73
N MET A 65 -10.74 10.47 -1.87
CA MET A 65 -10.84 9.48 -0.77
C MET A 65 -11.88 9.90 0.28
N TYR A 66 -12.02 11.22 0.49
CA TYR A 66 -12.75 11.82 1.60
C TYR A 66 -14.17 12.26 1.25
N ILE A 67 -14.45 12.52 -0.03
CA ILE A 67 -15.73 13.11 -0.50
C ILE A 67 -16.92 12.15 -0.40
N ASN A 68 -16.69 10.84 -0.30
CA ASN A 68 -17.75 9.82 -0.31
C ASN A 68 -18.13 9.28 1.08
N ASN A 69 -17.47 9.72 2.17
CA ASN A 69 -17.66 9.13 3.50
C ASN A 69 -18.45 10.02 4.46
N ASP A 70 -18.43 11.33 4.26
CA ASP A 70 -19.20 12.31 5.02
C ASP A 70 -19.48 13.48 4.09
N ASN A 71 -20.46 14.33 4.42
CA ASN A 71 -20.74 15.59 3.72
C ASN A 71 -19.58 16.62 3.81
N LEU A 72 -18.33 16.16 3.90
CA LEU A 72 -17.12 16.94 3.91
C LEU A 72 -17.07 17.79 2.65
N THR A 73 -16.95 19.10 2.88
CA THR A 73 -16.72 20.05 1.80
C THR A 73 -15.43 19.68 1.08
N ARG A 74 -15.39 19.93 -0.23
CA ARG A 74 -14.20 19.72 -1.07
C ARG A 74 -12.94 20.33 -0.44
N VAL A 75 -13.08 21.48 0.22
CA VAL A 75 -11.99 22.18 0.94
C VAL A 75 -11.43 21.33 2.09
N ALA A 76 -12.29 20.76 2.94
CA ALA A 76 -11.86 19.91 4.04
C ALA A 76 -11.21 18.61 3.54
N ALA A 77 -11.76 18.02 2.48
CA ALA A 77 -11.20 16.84 1.81
C ALA A 77 -9.79 17.10 1.27
N THR A 78 -9.57 18.21 0.56
CA THR A 78 -8.24 18.60 0.06
C THR A 78 -7.26 18.82 1.20
N LYS A 79 -7.65 19.49 2.28
CA LYS A 79 -6.77 19.73 3.44
C LYS A 79 -6.32 18.42 4.12
N ASN A 80 -7.23 17.46 4.26
CA ASN A 80 -6.88 16.14 4.78
C ASN A 80 -5.93 15.39 3.84
N ALA A 81 -6.16 15.49 2.53
CA ALA A 81 -5.28 14.91 1.53
C ALA A 81 -3.88 15.52 1.55
N GLU A 82 -3.74 16.85 1.65
CA GLU A 82 -2.46 17.54 1.81
C GLU A 82 -1.69 17.03 3.02
N ARG A 83 -2.37 16.86 4.17
CA ARG A 83 -1.75 16.34 5.39
C ARG A 83 -1.23 14.92 5.19
N ASP A 84 -2.02 14.05 4.58
CA ASP A 84 -1.62 12.66 4.36
C ASP A 84 -0.42 12.59 3.40
N ILE A 85 -0.46 13.32 2.27
CA ILE A 85 0.65 13.40 1.31
C ILE A 85 1.92 13.94 1.96
N THR A 86 1.80 15.02 2.74
CA THR A 86 2.93 15.61 3.46
C THR A 86 3.53 14.61 4.46
N SER A 87 2.68 13.85 5.16
CA SER A 87 3.12 12.84 6.12
C SER A 87 3.90 11.71 5.43
N ILE A 88 3.42 11.23 4.28
CA ILE A 88 4.14 10.23 3.49
C ILE A 88 5.46 10.78 2.98
N HIS A 89 5.48 12.00 2.45
CA HIS A 89 6.70 12.61 1.91
C HIS A 89 7.77 12.80 3.00
N LEU A 90 7.37 13.17 4.22
CA LEU A 90 8.28 13.27 5.37
C LEU A 90 8.79 11.89 5.84
N ALA A 91 7.94 10.86 5.80
CA ALA A 91 8.31 9.51 6.24
C ALA A 91 9.16 8.77 5.20
N PHE A 92 8.91 9.01 3.92
CA PHE A 92 9.52 8.35 2.77
C PHE A 92 10.01 9.37 1.75
N PRO A 93 11.04 10.18 2.09
CA PRO A 93 11.52 11.26 1.22
C PRO A 93 12.19 10.76 -0.08
N ALA A 94 12.47 9.46 -0.16
CA ALA A 94 13.05 8.82 -1.34
C ALA A 94 12.02 8.43 -2.41
N VAL A 95 10.71 8.55 -2.13
CA VAL A 95 9.66 8.20 -3.11
C VAL A 95 9.65 9.23 -4.23
N GLN A 96 9.88 8.78 -5.46
CA GLN A 96 9.97 9.65 -6.64
C GLN A 96 8.68 9.65 -7.45
N ASP A 97 8.04 8.49 -7.63
CA ASP A 97 6.83 8.33 -8.41
C ASP A 97 5.61 8.91 -7.67
N GLN A 98 4.93 9.83 -8.34
CA GLN A 98 3.77 10.51 -7.78
C GLN A 98 2.56 9.58 -7.58
N SER A 99 2.40 8.57 -8.43
CA SER A 99 1.35 7.57 -8.31
C SER A 99 1.60 6.65 -7.12
N ILE A 100 2.85 6.29 -6.85
CA ILE A 100 3.25 5.55 -5.65
C ILE A 100 3.03 6.39 -4.39
N LEU A 101 3.43 7.67 -4.41
CA LEU A 101 3.16 8.59 -3.30
C LEU A 101 1.66 8.68 -2.99
N LEU A 102 0.84 8.82 -4.02
CA LEU A 102 -0.62 8.84 -3.91
C LEU A 102 -1.20 7.51 -3.39
N ALA A 103 -0.64 6.38 -3.82
CA ALA A 103 -1.06 5.05 -3.36
C ALA A 103 -0.74 4.87 -1.87
N MET A 104 0.43 5.33 -1.42
CA MET A 104 0.82 5.32 -0.01
C MET A 104 -0.08 6.25 0.82
N ALA A 105 -0.42 7.44 0.32
CA ALA A 105 -1.35 8.34 0.98
C ALA A 105 -2.76 7.72 1.09
N ALA A 106 -3.25 7.10 0.01
CA ALA A 106 -4.53 6.37 0.01
C ALA A 106 -4.56 5.23 1.02
N TRP A 107 -3.46 4.48 1.15
CA TRP A 107 -3.33 3.45 2.18
C TRP A 107 -3.34 4.06 3.59
N LEU A 108 -2.59 5.14 3.83
CA LEU A 108 -2.59 5.84 5.12
C LEU A 108 -3.99 6.31 5.52
N SER A 109 -4.75 6.90 4.58
CA SER A 109 -6.12 7.32 4.86
C SER A 109 -7.00 6.14 5.26
N VAL A 110 -6.96 5.03 4.52
CA VAL A 110 -7.79 3.85 4.87
C VAL A 110 -7.36 3.25 6.21
N LEU A 111 -6.06 3.08 6.42
CA LEU A 111 -5.54 2.51 7.66
C LEU A 111 -6.00 3.30 8.88
N ARG A 112 -5.93 4.64 8.83
CA ARG A 112 -6.38 5.50 9.94
C ARG A 112 -7.89 5.41 10.12
N ASN A 113 -8.66 5.73 9.08
CA ASN A 113 -10.10 5.90 9.25
C ASN A 113 -10.82 4.56 9.51
N VAL A 114 -10.41 3.45 8.87
CA VAL A 114 -11.01 2.14 9.16
C VAL A 114 -10.68 1.69 10.57
N LYS A 115 -9.45 1.92 11.03
CA LYS A 115 -9.07 1.60 12.42
C LYS A 115 -9.91 2.41 13.41
N ASP A 116 -10.04 3.72 13.21
CA ASP A 116 -10.84 4.60 14.08
C ASP A 116 -12.31 4.13 14.14
N GLU A 117 -12.90 3.76 12.98
CA GLU A 117 -14.26 3.22 12.94
C GLU A 117 -14.37 1.86 13.66
N VAL A 118 -13.44 0.94 13.43
CA VAL A 118 -13.41 -0.38 14.10
C VAL A 118 -13.27 -0.24 15.61
N GLU A 119 -12.46 0.71 16.09
CA GLU A 119 -12.30 0.98 17.53
C GLU A 119 -13.58 1.55 18.17
N ARG A 120 -14.38 2.29 17.40
CA ARG A 120 -15.65 2.88 17.85
C ARG A 120 -16.79 1.87 17.93
N LEU A 121 -16.78 0.85 17.07
CA LEU A 121 -17.84 -0.15 16.98
C LEU A 121 -17.76 -1.17 18.13
N ASP A 122 -18.88 -1.84 18.40
CA ASP A 122 -18.91 -3.09 19.16
C ASP A 122 -18.26 -4.23 18.36
N ALA A 123 -17.87 -5.30 19.03
CA ALA A 123 -17.05 -6.35 18.41
C ALA A 123 -17.78 -7.05 17.26
N ASP A 124 -19.07 -7.35 17.42
CA ASP A 124 -19.88 -8.02 16.39
C ASP A 124 -19.97 -7.15 15.13
N ILE A 125 -20.30 -5.87 15.27
CA ILE A 125 -20.38 -4.96 14.12
C ILE A 125 -18.99 -4.69 13.52
N ALA A 126 -17.94 -4.55 14.34
CA ALA A 126 -16.57 -4.39 13.86
C ALA A 126 -16.11 -5.59 13.02
N GLN A 127 -16.41 -6.81 13.47
CA GLN A 127 -16.14 -8.03 12.74
C GLN A 127 -16.90 -8.07 11.40
N LEU A 128 -18.19 -7.72 11.40
CA LEU A 128 -18.99 -7.63 10.17
C LEU A 128 -18.41 -6.60 9.20
N ALA A 129 -18.02 -5.41 9.68
CA ALA A 129 -17.47 -4.34 8.87
C ALA A 129 -16.12 -4.71 8.23
N LEU A 130 -15.23 -5.35 9.00
CA LEU A 130 -13.94 -5.83 8.49
C LEU A 130 -14.11 -6.97 7.48
N THR A 131 -15.01 -7.91 7.75
CA THR A 131 -15.35 -9.02 6.83
C THR A 131 -15.93 -8.49 5.52
N ASP A 132 -16.80 -7.47 5.60
CA ASP A 132 -17.35 -6.78 4.44
C ASP A 132 -16.27 -6.11 3.60
N GLY A 133 -15.34 -5.40 4.25
CA GLY A 133 -14.17 -4.81 3.61
C GLY A 133 -13.28 -5.86 2.93
N ALA A 134 -13.00 -6.97 3.61
CA ALA A 134 -12.21 -8.07 3.05
C ALA A 134 -12.89 -8.72 1.82
N ALA A 135 -14.22 -8.84 1.81
CA ALA A 135 -14.97 -9.32 0.66
C ALA A 135 -14.84 -8.36 -0.55
N ILE A 136 -14.86 -7.05 -0.31
CA ILE A 136 -14.65 -6.02 -1.35
C ILE A 136 -13.25 -6.14 -1.95
N LEU A 137 -12.21 -6.22 -1.11
CA LEU A 137 -10.81 -6.36 -1.52
C LEU A 137 -10.57 -7.67 -2.31
N THR A 138 -11.14 -8.77 -1.84
CA THR A 138 -11.02 -10.07 -2.52
C THR A 138 -11.71 -10.04 -3.89
N SER A 139 -12.90 -9.45 -3.95
CA SER A 139 -13.65 -9.31 -5.20
C SER A 139 -12.95 -8.40 -6.20
N SER A 140 -12.23 -7.38 -5.72
CA SER A 140 -11.51 -6.44 -6.58
C SER A 140 -10.25 -7.03 -7.20
N ILE A 141 -9.64 -8.06 -6.61
CA ILE A 141 -8.58 -8.85 -7.26
C ILE A 141 -9.14 -9.64 -8.45
N ARG A 142 -10.32 -10.24 -8.30
CA ARG A 142 -10.94 -11.10 -9.34
C ARG A 142 -11.48 -10.29 -10.51
N SER A 143 -11.91 -9.06 -10.28
CA SER A 143 -12.45 -8.18 -11.31
C SER A 143 -11.32 -7.51 -12.09
N ARG A 144 -11.14 -7.89 -13.36
CA ARG A 144 -10.23 -7.20 -14.31
C ARG A 144 -10.80 -5.90 -14.87
N SER A 145 -12.11 -5.68 -14.72
CA SER A 145 -12.78 -4.50 -15.28
C SER A 145 -12.50 -3.27 -14.43
N ARG A 146 -12.09 -2.16 -15.08
CA ARG A 146 -12.07 -0.82 -14.46
C ARG A 146 -13.47 -0.22 -14.30
N SER A 147 -14.52 -0.91 -14.73
CA SER A 147 -15.88 -0.40 -14.59
C SER A 147 -16.22 -0.18 -13.10
N PRO A 148 -17.11 0.76 -12.78
CA PRO A 148 -17.66 0.94 -11.45
C PRO A 148 -18.59 -0.25 -11.12
N GLN A 149 -18.03 -1.46 -11.09
CA GLN A 149 -18.69 -2.59 -10.49
C GLN A 149 -18.91 -2.23 -9.02
N ARG A 150 -20.18 -2.23 -8.62
CA ARG A 150 -20.57 -2.16 -7.23
C ARG A 150 -19.99 -3.41 -6.57
N TYR A 151 -18.81 -3.29 -5.98
CA TYR A 151 -18.33 -4.27 -5.02
C TYR A 151 -19.36 -4.23 -3.88
N GLY A 152 -20.35 -5.11 -3.95
CA GLY A 152 -21.40 -5.20 -2.95
C GLY A 152 -20.74 -5.67 -1.67
N GLY A 153 -20.79 -4.83 -0.64
CA GLY A 153 -20.64 -5.37 0.70
C GLY A 153 -21.81 -6.32 0.96
N ALA A 154 -21.54 -7.48 1.55
CA ALA A 154 -22.57 -8.42 1.97
C ALA A 154 -23.30 -7.92 3.24
N CYS A 155 -22.66 -7.05 4.04
CA CYS A 155 -23.24 -6.53 5.27
C CYS A 155 -24.40 -5.55 4.97
N LEU A 156 -25.60 -5.78 5.51
CA LEU A 156 -26.71 -4.82 5.37
C LEU A 156 -26.77 -3.80 6.52
N ASN A 157 -25.91 -3.93 7.53
CA ASN A 157 -25.86 -3.02 8.65
C ASN A 157 -25.26 -1.66 8.21
N PRO A 158 -25.96 -0.53 8.39
CA PRO A 158 -25.45 0.79 8.02
C PRO A 158 -24.18 1.19 8.78
N ALA A 159 -23.93 0.60 9.96
CA ALA A 159 -22.68 0.82 10.68
C ALA A 159 -21.44 0.26 9.93
N CYS A 160 -21.63 -0.64 8.95
CA CYS A 160 -20.58 -1.11 8.05
C CYS A 160 -20.24 -0.09 6.94
N ASP A 161 -21.10 0.90 6.69
CA ASP A 161 -20.99 1.80 5.52
C ASP A 161 -19.69 2.63 5.50
N PRO A 162 -19.22 3.22 6.61
CA PRO A 162 -17.96 3.96 6.61
C PRO A 162 -16.78 3.09 6.18
N THR A 163 -16.59 1.93 6.81
CA THR A 163 -15.50 0.99 6.48
C THR A 163 -15.59 0.52 5.02
N ARG A 164 -16.80 0.22 4.55
CA ARG A 164 -17.07 -0.15 3.16
C ARG A 164 -16.68 0.95 2.19
N ALA A 165 -17.08 2.19 2.45
CA ALA A 165 -16.85 3.30 1.54
C ALA A 165 -15.37 3.72 1.52
N TRP A 166 -14.67 3.69 2.66
CA TRP A 166 -13.20 3.77 2.71
C TRP A 166 -12.52 2.69 1.85
N THR A 167 -12.93 1.44 2.01
CA THR A 167 -12.37 0.30 1.26
C THR A 167 -12.60 0.45 -0.24
N LYS A 168 -13.81 0.84 -0.66
CA LYS A 168 -14.15 1.07 -2.08
C LYS A 168 -13.35 2.20 -2.69
N ASN A 169 -13.20 3.32 -1.98
CA ASN A 169 -12.43 4.46 -2.46
C ASN A 169 -10.97 4.09 -2.65
N PHE A 170 -10.39 3.32 -1.72
CA PHE A 170 -9.03 2.82 -1.84
C PHE A 170 -8.85 1.89 -3.03
N VAL A 171 -9.74 0.91 -3.21
CA VAL A 171 -9.72 0.03 -4.39
C VAL A 171 -9.76 0.83 -5.69
N ARG A 172 -10.64 1.84 -5.76
CA ARG A 172 -10.79 2.71 -6.93
C ARG A 172 -9.51 3.52 -7.20
N GLN A 173 -8.93 4.16 -6.17
CA GLN A 173 -7.71 4.95 -6.34
C GLN A 173 -6.53 4.05 -6.70
N LEU A 174 -6.27 3.00 -5.93
CA LEU A 174 -5.11 2.14 -6.12
C LEU A 174 -5.05 1.54 -7.53
N ARG A 175 -6.19 1.09 -8.07
CA ARG A 175 -6.27 0.52 -9.42
C ARG A 175 -5.92 1.52 -10.53
N GLY A 176 -6.10 2.81 -10.28
CA GLY A 176 -5.69 3.88 -11.21
C GLY A 176 -4.24 4.33 -11.02
N LEU A 177 -3.59 3.96 -9.92
CA LEU A 177 -2.28 4.47 -9.53
C LEU A 177 -1.14 3.47 -9.75
N VAL A 178 -1.40 2.16 -9.72
CA VAL A 178 -0.33 1.15 -9.83
C VAL A 178 -0.64 0.08 -10.87
N PRO A 179 0.40 -0.57 -11.47
CA PRO A 179 0.21 -1.72 -12.35
C PRO A 179 -0.57 -2.85 -11.68
N HIS A 180 -1.26 -3.68 -12.47
CA HIS A 180 -2.14 -4.72 -11.93
C HIS A 180 -1.41 -5.74 -11.03
N ALA A 181 -0.17 -6.11 -11.37
CA ALA A 181 0.63 -7.04 -10.55
C ALA A 181 1.00 -6.44 -9.18
N VAL A 182 1.29 -5.14 -9.13
CA VAL A 182 1.54 -4.41 -7.88
C VAL A 182 0.24 -4.29 -7.08
N TYR A 183 -0.85 -3.94 -7.76
CA TYR A 183 -2.18 -3.85 -7.18
C TYR A 183 -2.58 -5.14 -6.44
N THR A 184 -2.48 -6.31 -7.07
CA THR A 184 -2.86 -7.58 -6.44
C THR A 184 -2.01 -7.89 -5.22
N THR A 185 -0.70 -7.64 -5.30
CA THR A 185 0.24 -7.86 -4.20
C THR A 185 -0.06 -6.93 -3.01
N VAL A 186 -0.34 -5.65 -3.28
CA VAL A 186 -0.72 -4.68 -2.26
C VAL A 186 -2.05 -5.05 -1.62
N ILE A 187 -3.08 -5.41 -2.39
CA ILE A 187 -4.38 -5.81 -1.84
C ILE A 187 -4.25 -7.06 -0.97
N GLY A 188 -3.43 -8.05 -1.38
CA GLY A 188 -3.11 -9.21 -0.54
C GLY A 188 -2.50 -8.79 0.81
N SER A 189 -1.55 -7.87 0.79
CA SER A 189 -0.98 -7.33 2.04
C SER A 189 -1.97 -6.52 2.89
N VAL A 190 -2.99 -5.90 2.29
CA VAL A 190 -4.04 -5.20 3.04
C VAL A 190 -5.00 -6.20 3.69
N LEU A 191 -5.31 -7.31 3.01
CA LEU A 191 -6.09 -8.40 3.58
C LEU A 191 -5.41 -8.98 4.83
N ASP A 192 -4.09 -9.16 4.82
CA ASP A 192 -3.33 -9.57 6.01
C ASP A 192 -3.55 -8.59 7.18
N VAL A 193 -3.55 -7.28 6.90
CA VAL A 193 -3.78 -6.25 7.94
C VAL A 193 -5.20 -6.34 8.48
N TRP A 194 -6.20 -6.60 7.63
CA TRP A 194 -7.60 -6.76 8.05
C TRP A 194 -7.78 -8.00 8.93
N GLU A 195 -7.10 -9.10 8.60
CA GLU A 195 -7.10 -10.31 9.42
C GLU A 195 -6.52 -10.03 10.81
N VAL A 196 -5.42 -9.27 10.91
CA VAL A 196 -4.86 -8.89 12.21
C VAL A 196 -5.78 -7.91 12.95
N MET A 197 -6.42 -6.96 12.28
CA MET A 197 -7.41 -6.08 12.91
C MET A 197 -8.57 -6.89 13.47
N LEU A 198 -9.06 -7.89 12.73
CA LEU A 198 -10.12 -8.79 13.17
C LEU A 198 -9.70 -9.59 14.41
N ALA A 199 -8.48 -10.13 14.42
CA ALA A 199 -7.92 -10.77 15.62
C ALA A 199 -7.86 -9.79 16.80
N GLY A 200 -7.52 -8.51 16.55
CA GLY A 200 -7.54 -7.44 17.54
C GLY A 200 -8.93 -7.15 18.13
N VAL A 201 -9.99 -7.26 17.32
CA VAL A 201 -11.39 -7.14 17.78
C VAL A 201 -11.74 -8.25 18.77
N VAL A 202 -11.40 -9.50 18.45
CA VAL A 202 -11.64 -10.66 19.33
C VAL A 202 -10.88 -10.52 20.66
N VAL A 203 -9.64 -10.04 20.57
CA VAL A 203 -8.73 -9.81 21.69
C VAL A 203 -9.24 -8.68 22.60
N ARG A 204 -9.91 -7.65 22.06
CA ARG A 204 -10.46 -6.53 22.86
C ARG A 204 -11.50 -7.00 23.90
N GLU A 205 -12.21 -8.09 23.62
CA GLU A 205 -13.21 -8.65 24.54
C GLU A 205 -12.59 -9.52 25.64
N MET A 206 -11.31 -9.89 25.52
CA MET A 206 -10.62 -10.67 26.53
C MET A 206 -10.09 -9.75 27.65
N SER A 207 -10.58 -9.96 28.87
CA SER A 207 -10.29 -9.12 30.04
C SER A 207 -8.85 -9.20 30.56
N ALA A 208 -8.04 -10.16 30.10
CA ALA A 208 -6.64 -10.28 30.47
C ALA A 208 -5.82 -10.92 29.33
N LEU A 209 -5.16 -10.10 28.52
CA LEU A 209 -4.14 -10.56 27.59
C LEU A 209 -2.75 -10.36 28.17
N ASP A 210 -1.90 -11.36 27.98
CA ASP A 210 -0.47 -11.19 28.20
C ASP A 210 0.09 -10.12 27.25
N ILE A 211 1.11 -9.42 27.72
CA ILE A 211 1.74 -8.30 27.01
C ILE A 211 2.31 -8.77 25.66
N GLY A 212 2.79 -10.01 25.57
CA GLY A 212 3.35 -10.59 24.35
C GLY A 212 2.31 -10.71 23.24
N THR A 213 1.14 -11.26 23.56
CA THR A 213 0.01 -11.37 22.62
C THR A 213 -0.52 -9.98 22.22
N SER A 214 -0.63 -9.06 23.18
CA SER A 214 -1.02 -7.66 22.91
C SER A 214 -0.04 -6.96 21.95
N LEU A 215 1.26 -7.09 22.18
CA LEU A 215 2.31 -6.53 21.32
C LEU A 215 2.37 -7.22 19.95
N GLY A 216 2.15 -8.53 19.89
CA GLY A 216 2.11 -9.30 18.64
C GLY A 216 1.00 -8.82 17.71
N VAL A 217 -0.20 -8.59 18.24
CA VAL A 217 -1.31 -8.00 17.47
C VAL A 217 -0.96 -6.56 17.07
N ARG A 218 -0.53 -5.72 18.03
CA ARG A 218 -0.23 -4.30 17.76
C ARG A 218 0.86 -4.06 16.74
N THR A 219 1.91 -4.87 16.72
CA THR A 219 3.04 -4.70 15.77
C THR A 219 2.65 -5.06 14.34
N ARG A 220 1.66 -5.94 14.16
CA ARG A 220 1.16 -6.34 12.85
C ARG A 220 0.03 -5.42 12.35
N THR A 221 -0.78 -4.86 13.25
CA THR A 221 -1.82 -3.87 12.88
C THR A 221 -1.26 -2.52 12.45
N ILE A 222 0.04 -2.26 12.59
CA ILE A 222 0.65 -1.01 12.11
C ILE A 222 0.57 -0.90 10.58
N GLY A 223 0.39 -2.01 9.86
CA GLY A 223 0.09 -1.96 8.43
C GLY A 223 1.25 -1.41 7.59
N PHE A 224 2.49 -1.70 7.98
CA PHE A 224 3.67 -1.23 7.25
C PHE A 224 3.91 -1.95 5.93
N ARG A 225 3.50 -3.22 5.83
CA ARG A 225 3.82 -4.06 4.67
C ARG A 225 3.33 -3.48 3.33
N PRO A 226 2.10 -2.93 3.20
CA PRO A 226 1.69 -2.25 1.98
C PRO A 226 2.57 -1.06 1.58
N PHE A 227 3.07 -0.28 2.55
CA PHE A 227 4.01 0.82 2.25
C PHE A 227 5.33 0.31 1.66
N PHE A 228 5.88 -0.79 2.18
CA PHE A 228 7.12 -1.35 1.67
C PHE A 228 6.98 -1.95 0.27
N LEU A 229 5.85 -2.60 -0.02
CA LEU A 229 5.57 -3.12 -1.37
C LEU A 229 5.47 -2.00 -2.41
N LEU A 230 4.82 -0.89 -2.04
CA LEU A 230 4.73 0.30 -2.87
C LEU A 230 6.11 0.95 -3.07
N LEU A 231 6.92 1.06 -2.02
CA LEU A 231 8.28 1.60 -2.12
C LEU A 231 9.20 0.71 -2.97
N GLN A 232 9.08 -0.62 -2.87
CA GLN A 232 9.84 -1.54 -3.72
C GLN A 232 9.49 -1.36 -5.20
N THR A 233 8.22 -1.05 -5.49
CA THR A 233 7.77 -0.77 -6.86
C THR A 233 8.41 0.51 -7.40
N ASP A 234 8.42 1.58 -6.61
CA ASP A 234 9.08 2.85 -6.96
C ASP A 234 10.56 2.65 -7.32
N LEU A 235 11.28 1.90 -6.47
CA LEU A 235 12.71 1.62 -6.67
C LEU A 235 13.00 0.67 -7.85
N ALA A 236 12.04 -0.16 -8.24
CA ALA A 236 12.19 -1.04 -9.39
C ALA A 236 12.05 -0.27 -10.72
N LEU A 237 11.13 0.72 -10.77
CA LEU A 237 10.94 1.59 -11.93
C LEU A 237 12.20 2.40 -12.25
N ASP A 238 12.93 2.86 -11.22
CA ASP A 238 14.20 3.58 -11.38
C ASP A 238 15.33 2.74 -11.99
N ARG A 239 15.25 1.40 -11.94
CA ARG A 239 16.29 0.51 -12.48
C ARG A 239 16.07 0.15 -13.94
N GLU A 240 14.82 0.08 -14.38
CA GLU A 240 14.49 -0.21 -15.78
C GLU A 240 14.82 0.98 -16.70
N SER A 241 14.71 2.22 -16.20
CA SER A 241 15.04 3.43 -16.97
C SER A 241 16.54 3.59 -17.29
N VAL A 242 17.44 3.05 -16.46
CA VAL A 242 18.89 3.11 -16.69
C VAL A 242 19.33 2.07 -17.73
N SER A 243 18.62 0.95 -17.83
CA SER A 243 18.98 -0.16 -18.73
C SER A 243 18.73 0.15 -20.22
N GLU A 244 17.78 1.02 -20.55
CA GLU A 244 17.48 1.36 -21.95
C GLU A 244 18.43 2.43 -22.52
N ASP A 245 18.84 3.39 -21.70
CA ASP A 245 19.81 4.42 -22.10
C ASP A 245 21.24 3.86 -22.27
N GLU A 246 21.61 2.85 -21.47
CA GLU A 246 22.91 2.16 -21.61
C GLU A 246 22.94 1.27 -22.87
N ALA A 247 21.81 0.64 -23.21
CA ALA A 247 21.66 -0.13 -24.46
C ALA A 247 21.68 0.75 -25.72
N LEU A 248 21.14 1.98 -25.64
CA LEU A 248 21.21 2.96 -26.73
C LEU A 248 22.62 3.56 -26.88
N LEU A 249 23.37 3.69 -25.78
CA LEU A 249 24.77 4.10 -25.83
C LEU A 249 25.67 3.00 -26.42
N GLU A 250 25.43 1.71 -26.15
CA GLU A 250 26.22 0.64 -26.79
C GLU A 250 25.96 0.51 -28.30
N LEU A 251 24.75 0.85 -28.78
CA LEU A 251 24.42 0.87 -30.22
C LEU A 251 24.96 2.09 -30.97
N GLY A 252 25.40 3.15 -30.28
CA GLY A 252 25.98 4.34 -30.90
C GLY A 252 27.49 4.26 -31.16
N TRP A 253 28.14 3.18 -30.71
CA TRP A 253 29.60 2.97 -30.80
C TRP A 253 29.98 1.76 -31.68
N MET A 254 29.01 1.12 -32.32
CA MET A 254 29.19 0.09 -33.36
C MET A 254 28.91 0.65 -34.75
#